data_AF-A0A9Q8PK28-F1
#
_entry.id   AF-A0A9Q8PK28-F1
#
_cell.length_a   1.000
_cell.length_b   1.000
_cell.length_c   1.000
_cell.angle_alpha   90.00
_cell.angle_beta   90.00
_cell.angle_gamma   90.00
#
_symmetry.space_group_name_H-M   'P 1'
#
loop_
_entity.id
_entity.type
_entity.pdbx_description
1 polymer ?
#
loop_
_entity_poly.entity_id
_entity_poly.type
_entity_poly.pdbx_seq_one_letter_code
_entity_poly.pdbx_strand_id
1 'polypeptide(L)'
;MHNYTRHVDRPGCNHALAQQRTNCTPQVSYGAPTKALISHHGRCQGGTASNSNGSSGGDDCLLPESFQIIPPSQRDSRISRKVRILSHIEHRLGPLSQSASALNSQLLRGEADPFTELESRIKQGTADSEIIRVCLIVAKDRLFSLPRKECSAAGQAGPPYAARTLKYIWSDTRLWNPIACVDNHALFSLSGFSIYENLHDLVLEWARAHVPIEQSEQFLGPDNVWRGYLVRSMLSALNACETGNSADQVLETFFKVKDWKRAALTEQPPGPAMPIGLRPAMFEIFNALTSGVKARTSPALYDRFQRFCLDQIILGHTRNGLQRNQVSLAMARLALHHPTRPDVDPAIDYIRHLLQSKDAGDALVWAMEHVTKKFIEETHRVLERQQRQADCVWVERAFESVFGQTLKAFGQERRQTPRRD
;
A
#
# COMPACT_ATOMS: atom_id res chain seq x y z
N MET A 1 29.21 -45.00 -31.25
CA MET A 1 30.03 -46.21 -30.95
C MET A 1 30.16 -46.36 -29.43
N HIS A 2 30.82 -47.41 -28.93
CA HIS A 2 30.66 -47.91 -27.55
C HIS A 2 31.22 -47.02 -26.42
N ASN A 3 30.55 -47.15 -25.26
CA ASN A 3 31.03 -47.28 -23.88
C ASN A 3 32.29 -46.52 -23.41
N TYR A 4 32.21 -45.96 -22.19
CA TYR A 4 32.86 -46.58 -21.02
C TYR A 4 32.23 -46.15 -19.68
N THR A 5 32.50 -46.90 -18.60
CA THR A 5 31.93 -46.70 -17.26
C THR A 5 32.96 -47.00 -16.16
N ARG A 6 33.03 -46.18 -15.10
CA ARG A 6 33.54 -46.42 -13.71
C ARG A 6 33.48 -45.07 -12.94
N HIS A 7 33.04 -44.99 -11.67
CA HIS A 7 33.63 -45.46 -10.39
C HIS A 7 34.96 -44.77 -10.01
N VAL A 8 35.26 -44.47 -8.73
CA VAL A 8 34.48 -44.70 -7.48
C VAL A 8 33.86 -43.37 -6.93
N ASP A 9 34.01 -42.80 -5.73
CA ASP A 9 34.66 -43.15 -4.43
C ASP A 9 34.04 -42.40 -3.22
N ARG A 10 34.40 -42.77 -1.98
CA ARG A 10 34.18 -42.06 -0.70
C ARG A 10 35.22 -42.49 0.35
N PRO A 11 35.85 -41.56 1.09
CA PRO A 11 36.38 -41.84 2.44
C PRO A 11 35.40 -41.40 3.54
N GLY A 12 35.58 -41.91 4.76
CA GLY A 12 34.80 -41.54 5.95
C GLY A 12 35.43 -42.05 7.25
N CYS A 13 34.79 -41.72 8.39
CA CYS A 13 35.25 -41.99 9.77
C CYS A 13 36.49 -41.14 10.19
N ASN A 14 36.79 -40.92 11.48
CA ASN A 14 36.34 -41.62 12.69
C ASN A 14 36.37 -40.75 13.97
N HIS A 15 35.62 -41.18 15.01
CA HIS A 15 35.59 -40.74 16.44
C HIS A 15 35.43 -39.24 16.80
N ALA A 16 34.67 -38.77 17.82
CA ALA A 16 34.03 -39.32 19.03
C ALA A 16 34.83 -39.27 20.36
N LEU A 17 34.52 -38.26 21.19
CA LEU A 17 34.72 -38.09 22.64
C LEU A 17 33.92 -36.82 23.06
N ALA A 18 33.60 -36.52 24.32
CA ALA A 18 32.77 -37.20 25.33
C ALA A 18 32.52 -36.19 26.50
N GLN A 19 31.60 -36.50 27.44
CA GLN A 19 31.36 -35.73 28.68
C GLN A 19 30.66 -34.34 28.48
N GLN A 20 29.94 -33.74 29.45
CA GLN A 20 29.55 -34.19 30.81
C GLN A 20 28.15 -33.63 31.21
N ARG A 21 27.61 -34.04 32.37
CA ARG A 21 26.32 -33.59 32.91
C ARG A 21 26.47 -32.39 33.85
N THR A 22 25.45 -31.52 33.92
CA THR A 22 24.99 -30.90 35.18
C THR A 22 23.48 -30.64 35.14
N ASN A 23 22.77 -31.02 36.20
CA ASN A 23 21.41 -30.54 36.49
C ASN A 23 21.50 -29.29 37.38
N CYS A 24 20.53 -28.37 37.28
CA CYS A 24 20.18 -27.46 38.37
C CYS A 24 18.72 -27.01 38.25
N THR A 25 18.01 -26.93 39.38
CA THR A 25 16.63 -26.42 39.48
C THR A 25 16.39 -25.91 40.90
N PRO A 26 15.84 -24.71 41.05
CA PRO A 26 14.72 -24.49 42.00
C PRO A 26 13.63 -23.58 41.35
N GLN A 27 12.38 -23.38 41.81
CA GLN A 27 11.75 -23.32 43.15
C GLN A 27 12.10 -22.05 43.96
N VAL A 28 11.19 -21.34 44.65
CA VAL A 28 9.70 -21.32 44.66
C VAL A 28 9.27 -19.88 44.22
N SER A 29 8.12 -19.21 44.48
CA SER A 29 6.87 -19.41 45.24
C SER A 29 5.73 -18.58 44.63
N TYR A 30 4.48 -18.89 44.98
CA TYR A 30 3.35 -17.94 44.94
C TYR A 30 3.34 -17.08 46.22
N GLY A 31 2.64 -15.93 46.20
CA GLY A 31 2.39 -15.10 47.40
C GLY A 31 1.45 -13.91 47.18
N ALA A 32 0.25 -13.97 47.75
CA ALA A 32 -0.74 -12.89 47.87
C ALA A 32 -1.88 -13.34 48.82
N PRO A 33 -2.76 -12.46 49.33
CA PRO A 33 -2.67 -10.99 49.51
C PRO A 33 -2.84 -10.57 50.98
N THR A 34 -2.76 -9.27 51.29
CA THR A 34 -3.20 -8.73 52.60
C THR A 34 -4.03 -7.46 52.44
N LYS A 35 -5.14 -7.34 53.18
CA LYS A 35 -5.95 -6.12 53.31
C LYS A 35 -5.74 -5.48 54.68
N ALA A 36 -5.80 -4.15 54.75
CA ALA A 36 -6.12 -3.38 55.95
C ALA A 36 -6.97 -2.16 55.56
N LEU A 37 -7.68 -1.57 56.52
CA LEU A 37 -8.59 -0.42 56.37
C LEU A 37 -8.16 0.74 57.30
N ILE A 38 -8.96 1.83 57.31
CA ILE A 38 -8.96 2.95 58.29
C ILE A 38 -7.90 4.05 57.99
N SER A 39 -8.16 5.37 58.10
CA SER A 39 -9.40 6.17 57.99
C SER A 39 -9.08 7.69 57.96
N HIS A 40 -9.82 8.47 57.14
CA HIS A 40 -10.18 9.90 57.24
C HIS A 40 -9.16 11.06 57.40
N HIS A 41 -9.50 12.15 56.68
CA HIS A 41 -9.19 13.58 56.88
C HIS A 41 -7.78 14.15 56.56
N GLY A 42 -7.79 15.32 55.88
CA GLY A 42 -6.64 16.19 55.63
C GLY A 42 -6.84 17.08 54.39
N ARG A 43 -6.92 18.42 54.55
CA ARG A 43 -7.11 19.38 53.43
C ARG A 43 -5.78 19.81 52.80
N CYS A 44 -5.85 20.07 51.49
CA CYS A 44 -5.04 20.97 50.66
C CYS A 44 -3.87 21.74 51.30
N GLN A 45 -2.69 21.67 50.68
CA GLN A 45 -2.18 22.76 49.82
C GLN A 45 -1.03 22.27 48.90
N GLY A 46 -0.56 23.13 47.98
CA GLY A 46 0.23 22.72 46.82
C GLY A 46 1.72 22.46 47.06
N GLY A 47 2.33 21.73 46.12
CA GLY A 47 3.77 21.51 46.01
C GLY A 47 4.09 20.88 44.67
N THR A 48 4.96 21.51 43.87
CA THR A 48 5.33 21.02 42.53
C THR A 48 6.36 19.91 42.60
N ALA A 49 6.06 18.75 42.03
CA ALA A 49 7.04 17.70 41.76
C ALA A 49 6.83 17.15 40.34
N SER A 50 7.92 17.08 39.58
CA SER A 50 7.97 16.45 38.26
C SER A 50 7.71 14.95 38.36
N ASN A 51 7.03 14.38 37.37
CA ASN A 51 6.98 12.93 37.22
C ASN A 51 7.06 12.53 35.74
N SER A 52 8.22 12.00 35.33
CA SER A 52 8.55 11.63 33.96
C SER A 52 8.03 10.23 33.65
N ASN A 53 6.75 10.11 33.27
CA ASN A 53 6.23 8.87 32.71
C ASN A 53 6.68 8.70 31.26
N GLY A 54 7.33 7.57 30.96
CA GLY A 54 7.84 7.27 29.63
C GLY A 54 6.71 7.15 28.59
N SER A 55 6.82 7.92 27.51
CA SER A 55 5.89 7.83 26.38
C SER A 55 6.14 6.53 25.62
N SER A 56 5.25 5.56 25.79
CA SER A 56 5.15 4.43 24.86
C SER A 56 4.67 4.96 23.51
N GLY A 57 5.57 5.10 22.55
CA GLY A 57 5.26 5.66 21.22
C GLY A 57 4.10 4.93 20.56
N GLY A 58 2.96 5.60 20.47
CA GLY A 58 1.80 5.11 19.72
C GLY A 58 1.91 5.50 18.26
N ASP A 59 1.49 4.62 17.35
CA ASP A 59 1.35 4.88 15.90
C ASP A 59 0.18 5.87 15.60
N ASP A 60 0.08 6.97 16.35
CA ASP A 60 -0.86 8.06 16.09
C ASP A 60 -0.31 8.95 14.96
N CYS A 61 0.06 8.33 13.82
CA CYS A 61 0.33 9.02 12.57
C CYS A 61 -0.88 9.87 12.20
N LEU A 62 -0.75 11.19 12.35
CA LEU A 62 -1.78 12.14 11.95
C LEU A 62 -2.17 11.87 10.49
N LEU A 63 -3.46 11.61 10.27
CA LEU A 63 -4.01 11.72 8.92
C LEU A 63 -3.77 13.16 8.45
N PRO A 64 -3.45 13.41 7.17
CA PRO A 64 -3.25 14.76 6.67
C PRO A 64 -4.49 15.61 6.98
N GLU A 65 -4.32 16.58 7.88
CA GLU A 65 -5.43 17.37 8.39
C GLU A 65 -6.08 18.16 7.25
N SER A 66 -7.42 18.17 7.24
CA SER A 66 -8.22 18.79 6.18
C SER A 66 -7.89 18.34 4.75
N PHE A 67 -8.36 17.14 4.39
CA PHE A 67 -8.98 17.02 3.06
C PHE A 67 -10.18 17.98 3.02
N GLN A 68 -9.97 19.20 2.50
CA GLN A 68 -11.09 20.11 2.25
C GLN A 68 -12.04 19.44 1.25
N ILE A 69 -13.26 19.13 1.71
CA ILE A 69 -14.27 18.45 0.90
C ILE A 69 -14.85 19.49 -0.07
N ILE A 70 -14.18 19.68 -1.21
CA ILE A 70 -14.69 20.52 -2.31
C ILE A 70 -16.09 20.01 -2.67
N PRO A 71 -17.16 20.84 -2.52
CA PRO A 71 -18.53 20.44 -2.76
C PRO A 71 -18.73 19.96 -4.20
N PRO A 72 -19.70 19.05 -4.47
CA PRO A 72 -19.98 18.58 -5.83
C PRO A 72 -20.24 19.72 -6.84
N SER A 73 -20.86 20.81 -6.39
CA SER A 73 -21.12 22.03 -7.18
C SER A 73 -19.87 22.80 -7.64
N GLN A 74 -18.70 22.51 -7.09
CA GLN A 74 -17.41 23.11 -7.50
C GLN A 74 -16.49 22.13 -8.25
N ARG A 75 -16.92 20.89 -8.47
CA ARG A 75 -16.12 19.87 -9.17
C ARG A 75 -16.35 19.94 -10.67
N ASP A 76 -15.54 20.72 -11.38
CA ASP A 76 -15.55 20.72 -12.84
C ASP A 76 -15.23 19.30 -13.37
N SER A 77 -16.25 18.67 -13.95
CA SER A 77 -16.21 17.31 -14.46
C SER A 77 -15.30 17.17 -15.68
N ARG A 78 -14.95 18.28 -16.35
CA ARG A 78 -14.18 18.33 -17.60
C ARG A 78 -12.66 18.24 -17.40
N ILE A 79 -12.16 18.49 -16.18
CA ILE A 79 -10.71 18.45 -15.91
C ILE A 79 -10.20 17.00 -16.07
N SER A 80 -9.38 16.77 -17.09
CA SER A 80 -8.78 15.47 -17.43
C SER A 80 -7.95 14.89 -16.27
N ARG A 81 -7.93 13.55 -16.15
CA ARG A 81 -7.15 12.83 -15.12
C ARG A 81 -5.66 13.22 -15.12
N LYS A 82 -5.06 13.49 -16.30
CA LYS A 82 -3.66 13.96 -16.39
C LYS A 82 -3.48 15.34 -15.75
N VAL A 83 -4.42 16.27 -15.96
CA VAL A 83 -4.38 17.62 -15.38
C VAL A 83 -4.55 17.58 -13.86
N ARG A 84 -5.44 16.72 -13.33
CA ARG A 84 -5.58 16.53 -11.87
C ARG A 84 -4.32 15.93 -11.22
N ILE A 85 -3.64 15.02 -11.92
CA ILE A 85 -2.37 14.44 -11.48
C ILE A 85 -1.27 15.50 -11.43
N LEU A 86 -1.08 16.26 -12.52
CA LEU A 86 -0.08 17.33 -12.58
C LEU A 86 -0.33 18.40 -11.51
N SER A 87 -1.56 18.90 -11.40
CA SER A 87 -1.96 19.87 -10.37
C SER A 87 -1.70 19.38 -8.93
N HIS A 88 -1.88 18.09 -8.65
CA HIS A 88 -1.56 17.53 -7.32
C HIS A 88 -0.06 17.42 -7.05
N ILE A 89 0.74 17.13 -8.09
CA ILE A 89 2.21 17.13 -8.02
C ILE A 89 2.70 18.58 -7.83
N GLU A 90 2.22 19.52 -8.63
CA GLU A 90 2.58 20.94 -8.61
C GLU A 90 2.25 21.60 -7.26
N HIS A 91 1.10 21.27 -6.65
CA HIS A 91 0.74 21.71 -5.30
C HIS A 91 1.72 21.21 -4.22
N ARG A 92 2.38 20.06 -4.41
CA ARG A 92 3.23 19.43 -3.39
C ARG A 92 4.73 19.57 -3.62
N LEU A 93 5.16 19.78 -4.86
CA LEU A 93 6.57 19.88 -5.26
C LEU A 93 6.91 21.18 -5.97
N GLY A 94 5.94 22.10 -6.10
CA GLY A 94 6.08 23.32 -6.88
C GLY A 94 5.91 23.10 -8.39
N PRO A 95 5.80 24.18 -9.18
CA PRO A 95 5.87 24.10 -10.63
C PRO A 95 7.25 23.60 -11.07
N LEU A 96 7.33 22.91 -12.20
CA LEU A 96 8.61 22.52 -12.80
C LEU A 96 9.48 23.75 -13.10
N SER A 97 10.77 23.65 -12.79
CA SER A 97 11.80 24.58 -13.23
C SER A 97 11.78 24.77 -14.75
N GLN A 98 12.33 25.90 -15.22
CA GLN A 98 12.44 26.18 -16.66
C GLN A 98 13.20 25.08 -17.43
N SER A 99 14.21 24.46 -16.80
CA SER A 99 14.97 23.32 -17.36
C SER A 99 14.10 22.08 -17.53
N ALA A 100 13.39 21.67 -16.48
CA ALA A 100 12.53 20.48 -16.52
C ALA A 100 11.28 20.68 -17.40
N SER A 101 10.72 21.90 -17.43
CA SER A 101 9.58 22.26 -18.29
C SER A 101 9.95 22.29 -19.78
N ALA A 102 11.12 22.86 -20.14
CA ALA A 102 11.64 22.82 -21.50
C ALA A 102 11.91 21.37 -21.95
N LEU A 103 12.53 20.55 -21.11
CA LEU A 103 12.77 19.14 -21.42
C LEU A 103 11.46 18.35 -21.57
N ASN A 104 10.50 18.53 -20.66
CA ASN A 104 9.19 17.88 -20.74
C ASN A 104 8.50 18.19 -22.09
N SER A 105 8.62 19.42 -22.56
CA SER A 105 8.09 19.83 -23.87
C SER A 105 8.74 19.09 -25.04
N GLN A 106 10.07 18.92 -25.05
CA GLN A 106 10.80 18.17 -26.07
C GLN A 106 10.44 16.67 -26.05
N LEU A 107 10.39 16.07 -24.86
CA LEU A 107 10.06 14.65 -24.67
C LEU A 107 8.62 14.33 -25.07
N LEU A 108 7.67 15.25 -24.83
CA LEU A 108 6.27 15.11 -25.25
C LEU A 108 6.07 15.32 -26.76
N ARG A 109 6.91 16.13 -27.42
CA ARG A 109 6.92 16.26 -28.89
C ARG A 109 7.68 15.14 -29.61
N GLY A 110 8.39 14.29 -28.88
CA GLY A 110 9.20 13.21 -29.45
C GLY A 110 10.58 13.64 -29.96
N GLU A 111 10.98 14.89 -29.70
CA GLU A 111 12.26 15.49 -30.12
C GLU A 111 13.46 14.92 -29.34
N ALA A 112 13.20 14.35 -28.17
CA ALA A 112 14.18 13.71 -27.29
C ALA A 112 13.70 12.34 -26.80
N ASP A 113 14.64 11.51 -26.37
CA ASP A 113 14.38 10.22 -25.73
C ASP A 113 14.65 10.30 -24.21
N PRO A 114 13.69 9.92 -23.33
CA PRO A 114 13.82 10.11 -21.89
C PRO A 114 14.86 9.20 -21.22
N PHE A 115 15.19 8.04 -21.82
CA PHE A 115 16.23 7.16 -21.31
C PHE A 115 17.61 7.79 -21.58
N THR A 116 17.83 8.18 -22.83
CA THR A 116 19.07 8.80 -23.34
C THR A 116 19.35 10.12 -22.63
N GLU A 117 18.35 10.99 -22.49
CA GLU A 117 18.52 12.28 -21.83
C GLU A 117 18.80 12.14 -20.33
N LEU A 118 18.07 11.26 -19.62
CA LEU A 118 18.33 11.07 -18.19
C LEU A 118 19.74 10.51 -17.96
N GLU A 119 20.18 9.54 -18.77
CA GLU A 119 21.54 9.02 -18.70
C GLU A 119 22.60 10.10 -19.03
N SER A 120 22.31 10.99 -20.00
CA SER A 120 23.16 12.14 -20.33
C SER A 120 23.32 13.08 -19.14
N ARG A 121 22.21 13.50 -18.52
CA ARG A 121 22.23 14.41 -17.36
C ARG A 121 22.81 13.78 -16.09
N ILE A 122 22.61 12.48 -15.88
CA ILE A 122 23.28 11.73 -14.81
C ILE A 122 24.81 11.77 -15.00
N LYS A 123 25.31 11.53 -16.22
CA LYS A 123 26.75 11.58 -16.54
C LYS A 123 27.34 12.99 -16.40
N GLN A 124 26.53 14.03 -16.63
CA GLN A 124 26.92 15.43 -16.48
C GLN A 124 26.82 15.96 -15.03
N GLY A 125 26.18 15.22 -14.11
CA GLY A 125 25.84 15.72 -12.77
C GLY A 125 24.73 16.78 -12.75
N THR A 126 23.92 16.86 -13.82
CA THR A 126 22.86 17.86 -14.03
C THR A 126 21.44 17.29 -13.90
N ALA A 127 21.30 16.05 -13.45
CA ALA A 127 20.00 15.41 -13.18
C ALA A 127 19.54 15.69 -11.74
N ASP A 128 18.49 16.50 -11.60
CA ASP A 128 17.76 16.72 -10.35
C ASP A 128 16.46 15.89 -10.26
N SER A 129 15.71 16.01 -9.16
CA SER A 129 14.47 15.26 -8.94
C SER A 129 13.33 15.59 -9.92
N GLU A 130 13.34 16.76 -10.57
CA GLU A 130 12.35 17.16 -11.57
C GLU A 130 12.68 16.58 -12.94
N ILE A 131 13.95 16.63 -13.34
CA ILE A 131 14.47 15.97 -14.54
C ILE A 131 14.18 14.47 -14.48
N ILE A 132 14.47 13.85 -13.33
CA ILE A 132 14.18 12.43 -13.08
C ILE A 132 12.68 12.15 -13.17
N ARG A 133 11.82 12.95 -12.52
CA ARG A 133 10.35 12.87 -12.61
C ARG A 133 9.86 12.91 -14.05
N VAL A 134 10.29 13.93 -14.81
CA VAL A 134 9.87 14.18 -16.19
C VAL A 134 10.27 13.01 -17.10
N CYS A 135 11.52 12.57 -17.05
CA CYS A 135 11.97 11.43 -17.86
C CYS A 135 11.25 10.13 -17.47
N LEU A 136 11.10 9.82 -16.18
CA LEU A 136 10.38 8.63 -15.71
C LEU A 136 8.91 8.61 -16.16
N ILE A 137 8.20 9.74 -16.02
CA ILE A 137 6.78 9.83 -16.38
C ILE A 137 6.59 9.69 -17.90
N VAL A 138 7.39 10.37 -18.73
CA VAL A 138 7.25 10.27 -20.19
C VAL A 138 7.70 8.90 -20.70
N ALA A 139 8.81 8.35 -20.18
CA ALA A 139 9.24 6.99 -20.51
C ALA A 139 8.14 5.97 -20.15
N LYS A 140 7.53 6.09 -18.98
CA LYS A 140 6.44 5.21 -18.55
C LYS A 140 5.19 5.42 -19.40
N ASP A 141 4.85 6.63 -19.83
CA ASP A 141 3.71 6.87 -20.73
C ASP A 141 3.95 6.28 -22.13
N ARG A 142 5.18 6.32 -22.66
CA ARG A 142 5.56 5.62 -23.90
C ARG A 142 5.48 4.09 -23.74
N LEU A 143 6.05 3.53 -22.67
CA LEU A 143 6.03 2.07 -22.44
C LEU A 143 4.61 1.55 -22.21
N PHE A 144 3.78 2.26 -21.46
CA PHE A 144 2.41 1.84 -21.14
C PHE A 144 1.40 2.14 -22.26
N SER A 145 1.81 2.75 -23.39
CA SER A 145 0.98 2.78 -24.60
C SER A 145 1.08 1.50 -25.44
N LEU A 146 2.04 0.63 -25.14
CA LEU A 146 2.13 -0.70 -25.75
C LEU A 146 1.13 -1.68 -25.09
N PRO A 147 0.67 -2.73 -25.80
CA PRO A 147 -0.06 -3.83 -25.20
C PRO A 147 0.74 -4.48 -24.06
N ARG A 148 0.10 -4.80 -22.92
CA ARG A 148 0.80 -5.24 -21.69
C ARG A 148 1.76 -6.43 -21.86
N LYS A 149 1.50 -7.30 -22.84
CA LYS A 149 2.36 -8.44 -23.18
C LYS A 149 3.69 -8.00 -23.80
N GLU A 150 3.68 -6.92 -24.56
CA GLU A 150 4.85 -6.34 -25.26
C GLU A 150 5.68 -5.45 -24.33
N CYS A 151 5.05 -4.83 -23.32
CA CYS A 151 5.75 -4.00 -22.31
C CYS A 151 6.92 -4.73 -21.64
N SER A 152 6.80 -6.03 -21.38
CA SER A 152 7.89 -6.81 -20.78
C SER A 152 9.08 -7.01 -21.72
N ALA A 153 8.84 -7.19 -23.02
CA ALA A 153 9.91 -7.30 -24.01
C ALA A 153 10.57 -5.94 -24.25
N ALA A 154 9.75 -4.88 -24.40
CA ALA A 154 10.23 -3.52 -24.59
C ALA A 154 11.06 -3.01 -23.39
N GLY A 155 10.65 -3.33 -22.15
CA GLY A 155 11.40 -3.00 -20.94
C GLY A 155 12.71 -3.80 -20.74
N GLN A 156 12.91 -4.90 -21.49
CA GLN A 156 14.11 -5.73 -21.46
C GLN A 156 15.04 -5.50 -22.66
N ALA A 157 14.59 -4.76 -23.67
CA ALA A 157 15.34 -4.54 -24.91
C ALA A 157 16.51 -3.53 -24.80
N GLY A 158 16.63 -2.83 -23.66
CA GLY A 158 17.67 -1.84 -23.40
C GLY A 158 18.43 -2.08 -22.09
N PRO A 159 19.44 -1.26 -21.77
CA PRO A 159 20.12 -1.31 -20.48
C PRO A 159 19.14 -1.04 -19.32
N PRO A 160 19.33 -1.64 -18.13
CA PRO A 160 18.38 -1.56 -17.03
C PRO A 160 18.26 -0.12 -16.49
N TYR A 161 17.16 0.54 -16.85
CA TYR A 161 16.89 1.95 -16.61
C TYR A 161 16.47 2.20 -15.17
N ALA A 162 15.65 1.33 -14.59
CA ALA A 162 15.31 1.37 -13.18
C ALA A 162 16.57 1.22 -12.33
N ALA A 163 17.43 0.23 -12.60
CA ALA A 163 18.65 0.03 -11.80
C ALA A 163 19.59 1.23 -11.83
N ARG A 164 19.80 1.83 -13.02
CA ARG A 164 20.64 3.04 -13.19
C ARG A 164 20.03 4.25 -12.48
N THR A 165 18.73 4.47 -12.70
CA THR A 165 17.98 5.62 -12.16
C THR A 165 17.86 5.52 -10.65
N LEU A 166 17.50 4.36 -10.11
CA LEU A 166 17.56 4.03 -8.68
C LEU A 166 18.95 4.38 -8.13
N LYS A 167 20.02 3.73 -8.63
CA LYS A 167 21.39 3.89 -8.11
C LYS A 167 21.83 5.35 -8.03
N TYR A 168 21.46 6.16 -9.02
CA TYR A 168 21.73 7.60 -9.00
C TYR A 168 20.89 8.34 -7.94
N ILE A 169 19.56 8.13 -7.94
CA ILE A 169 18.63 8.72 -6.97
C ILE A 169 19.10 8.52 -5.52
N TRP A 170 19.59 7.34 -5.16
CA TRP A 170 19.99 7.01 -3.77
C TRP A 170 21.39 7.49 -3.37
N SER A 171 22.15 8.09 -4.29
CA SER A 171 23.45 8.69 -3.97
C SER A 171 23.32 10.03 -3.23
N ASP A 172 22.13 10.65 -3.24
CA ASP A 172 21.88 11.96 -2.62
C ASP A 172 20.44 12.05 -2.10
N THR A 173 20.28 12.41 -0.82
CA THR A 173 18.98 12.59 -0.16
C THR A 173 18.13 13.70 -0.79
N ARG A 174 18.75 14.68 -1.47
CA ARG A 174 18.05 15.71 -2.26
C ARG A 174 17.36 15.14 -3.51
N LEU A 175 17.80 13.98 -4.01
CA LEU A 175 17.20 13.30 -5.15
C LEU A 175 16.12 12.30 -4.70
N TRP A 176 16.40 11.45 -3.71
CA TRP A 176 15.46 10.39 -3.33
C TRP A 176 14.31 10.85 -2.44
N ASN A 177 14.50 11.82 -1.55
CA ASN A 177 13.43 12.27 -0.65
C ASN A 177 12.19 12.81 -1.40
N PRO A 178 12.31 13.76 -2.37
CA PRO A 178 11.15 14.22 -3.14
C PRO A 178 10.41 13.09 -3.86
N ILE A 179 11.15 12.09 -4.36
CA ILE A 179 10.60 10.98 -5.13
C ILE A 179 9.89 9.95 -4.23
N ALA A 180 10.51 9.55 -3.12
CA ALA A 180 9.98 8.50 -2.23
C ALA A 180 8.91 8.99 -1.25
N CYS A 181 8.96 10.26 -0.82
CA CYS A 181 8.03 10.82 0.15
C CYS A 181 6.81 11.54 -0.47
N VAL A 182 6.96 12.05 -1.70
CA VAL A 182 5.97 12.95 -2.31
C VAL A 182 5.53 12.49 -3.69
N ASP A 183 6.48 12.24 -4.61
CA ASP A 183 6.20 11.91 -6.00
C ASP A 183 5.82 10.43 -6.23
N ASN A 184 4.60 10.10 -5.81
CA ASN A 184 3.98 8.79 -6.03
C ASN A 184 3.95 8.40 -7.54
N HIS A 185 4.05 9.35 -8.47
CA HIS A 185 4.01 9.08 -9.91
C HIS A 185 5.38 8.72 -10.49
N ALA A 186 6.45 9.43 -10.11
CA ALA A 186 7.82 9.03 -10.41
C ALA A 186 8.16 7.69 -9.73
N LEU A 187 7.75 7.51 -8.47
CA LEU A 187 7.96 6.28 -7.70
C LEU A 187 7.26 5.07 -8.36
N PHE A 188 6.00 5.23 -8.78
CA PHE A 188 5.26 4.19 -9.52
C PHE A 188 5.90 3.88 -10.86
N SER A 189 6.38 4.90 -11.59
CA SER A 189 7.07 4.73 -12.87
C SER A 189 8.34 3.90 -12.69
N LEU A 190 9.18 4.26 -11.72
CA LEU A 190 10.42 3.57 -11.39
C LEU A 190 10.18 2.12 -10.92
N SER A 191 9.13 1.91 -10.11
CA SER A 191 8.67 0.57 -9.70
C SER A 191 8.23 -0.26 -10.91
N GLY A 192 7.48 0.34 -11.85
CA GLY A 192 7.05 -0.31 -13.10
C GLY A 192 8.22 -0.78 -13.96
N PHE A 193 9.21 0.09 -14.19
CA PHE A 193 10.43 -0.28 -14.91
C PHE A 193 11.18 -1.44 -14.21
N SER A 194 11.31 -1.40 -12.88
CA SER A 194 11.97 -2.48 -12.13
C SER A 194 11.30 -3.85 -12.31
N ILE A 195 9.99 -3.91 -12.58
CA ILE A 195 9.29 -5.18 -12.83
C ILE A 195 9.63 -5.71 -14.20
N TYR A 196 9.52 -4.89 -15.24
CA TYR A 196 9.82 -5.32 -16.61
C TYR A 196 11.30 -5.71 -16.75
N GLU A 197 12.22 -5.03 -16.07
CA GLU A 197 13.64 -5.38 -15.98
C GLU A 197 13.94 -6.65 -15.15
N ASN A 198 12.94 -7.20 -14.44
CA ASN A 198 13.06 -8.29 -13.44
C ASN A 198 13.89 -7.92 -12.19
N LEU A 199 14.05 -6.63 -11.91
CA LEU A 199 14.83 -6.06 -10.79
C LEU A 199 13.95 -5.53 -9.65
N HIS A 200 12.72 -6.02 -9.52
CA HIS A 200 11.78 -5.61 -8.47
C HIS A 200 12.29 -5.89 -7.05
N ASP A 201 13.13 -6.91 -6.86
CA ASP A 201 13.75 -7.18 -5.56
C ASP A 201 14.76 -6.09 -5.15
N LEU A 202 15.36 -5.35 -6.09
CA LEU A 202 16.21 -4.19 -5.77
C LEU A 202 15.40 -3.09 -5.07
N VAL A 203 14.18 -2.81 -5.54
CA VAL A 203 13.27 -1.84 -4.89
C VAL A 203 12.88 -2.30 -3.48
N LEU A 204 12.81 -3.61 -3.23
CA LEU A 204 12.49 -4.20 -1.94
C LEU A 204 13.69 -4.25 -0.98
N GLU A 205 14.91 -4.48 -1.48
CA GLU A 205 16.15 -4.25 -0.72
C GLU A 205 16.25 -2.81 -0.24
N TRP A 206 15.75 -1.85 -1.03
CA TRP A 206 15.85 -0.43 -0.72
C TRP A 206 14.85 0.00 0.36
N ALA A 207 13.70 -0.67 0.46
CA ALA A 207 12.83 -0.57 1.63
C ALA A 207 13.51 -1.08 2.93
N ARG A 208 14.60 -1.86 2.82
CA ARG A 208 15.44 -2.32 3.94
C ARG A 208 16.75 -1.53 4.08
N ALA A 209 17.04 -0.56 3.22
CA ALA A 209 18.28 0.22 3.30
C ALA A 209 18.32 1.00 4.63
N HIS A 210 19.49 0.99 5.28
CA HIS A 210 19.75 1.90 6.40
C HIS A 210 20.01 3.31 5.84
N VAL A 211 19.43 4.31 6.50
CA VAL A 211 19.65 5.73 6.21
C VAL A 211 20.13 6.36 7.53
N PRO A 212 21.29 7.06 7.55
CA PRO A 212 21.81 7.66 8.76
C PRO A 212 20.83 8.64 9.41
N ILE A 213 20.84 8.71 10.75
CA ILE A 213 19.86 9.51 11.50
C ILE A 213 20.01 10.99 11.18
N GLU A 214 21.22 11.51 10.95
CA GLU A 214 21.44 12.93 10.60
C GLU A 214 20.78 13.30 9.27
N GLN A 215 20.66 12.35 8.33
CA GLN A 215 19.94 12.54 7.07
C GLN A 215 18.43 12.36 7.23
N SER A 216 17.98 11.73 8.31
CA SER A 216 16.56 11.55 8.59
C SER A 216 15.93 12.82 9.19
N GLU A 217 16.53 13.44 10.21
CA GLU A 217 15.88 14.51 10.97
C GLU A 217 15.62 15.79 10.15
N GLN A 218 16.41 16.05 9.10
CA GLN A 218 16.22 17.20 8.21
C GLN A 218 15.09 17.05 7.18
N PHE A 219 14.66 15.81 6.89
CA PHE A 219 13.91 15.50 5.67
C PHE A 219 12.79 14.47 5.83
N LEU A 220 12.84 13.64 6.87
CA LEU A 220 11.96 12.52 7.11
C LEU A 220 11.25 12.73 8.45
N GLY A 221 9.92 12.78 8.42
CA GLY A 221 9.14 12.66 9.65
C GLY A 221 9.45 11.34 10.38
N PRO A 222 9.26 11.28 11.71
CA PRO A 222 9.78 10.21 12.57
C PRO A 222 9.39 8.79 12.11
N ASP A 223 8.20 8.64 11.51
CA ASP A 223 7.57 7.36 11.18
C ASP A 223 8.19 6.63 9.98
N ASN A 224 9.23 7.18 9.33
CA ASN A 224 9.95 6.54 8.21
C ASN A 224 9.04 6.12 7.02
N VAL A 225 7.92 6.85 6.83
CA VAL A 225 6.76 6.50 5.98
C VAL A 225 7.13 6.16 4.52
N TRP A 226 8.21 6.73 4.00
CA TRP A 226 8.72 6.48 2.65
C TRP A 226 8.94 4.99 2.36
N ARG A 227 9.34 4.17 3.35
CA ARG A 227 9.46 2.71 3.17
C ARG A 227 8.10 2.08 2.87
N GLY A 228 7.05 2.55 3.53
CA GLY A 228 5.67 2.15 3.26
C GLY A 228 5.16 2.62 1.90
N TYR A 229 5.57 3.80 1.42
CA TYR A 229 5.24 4.27 0.07
C TYR A 229 6.01 3.53 -1.02
N LEU A 230 7.30 3.20 -0.81
CA LEU A 230 8.11 2.41 -1.72
C LEU A 230 7.53 0.99 -1.89
N VAL A 231 7.19 0.32 -0.78
CA VAL A 231 6.51 -1.00 -0.82
C VAL A 231 5.13 -0.88 -1.47
N ARG A 232 4.33 0.14 -1.14
CA ARG A 232 3.04 0.37 -1.79
C ARG A 232 3.18 0.53 -3.31
N SER A 233 4.13 1.35 -3.74
CA SER A 233 4.43 1.62 -5.15
C SER A 233 4.85 0.34 -5.88
N MET A 234 5.72 -0.46 -5.26
CA MET A 234 6.12 -1.78 -5.76
C MET A 234 4.92 -2.70 -5.99
N LEU A 235 4.02 -2.81 -5.00
CA LEU A 235 2.80 -3.62 -5.10
C LEU A 235 1.79 -3.08 -6.12
N SER A 236 1.63 -1.76 -6.21
CA SER A 236 0.75 -1.10 -7.19
C SER A 236 1.26 -1.36 -8.62
N ALA A 237 2.57 -1.29 -8.83
CA ALA A 237 3.19 -1.58 -10.11
C ALA A 237 3.06 -3.08 -10.47
N LEU A 238 3.32 -4.00 -9.54
CA LEU A 238 3.11 -5.45 -9.76
C LEU A 238 1.66 -5.74 -10.17
N ASN A 239 0.70 -5.14 -9.45
CA ASN A 239 -0.72 -5.26 -9.74
C ASN A 239 -1.11 -4.77 -11.15
N ALA A 240 -0.43 -3.74 -11.67
CA ALA A 240 -0.66 -3.15 -12.98
C ALA A 240 0.04 -3.89 -14.14
N CYS A 241 1.25 -4.39 -13.92
CA CYS A 241 2.02 -5.19 -14.87
C CYS A 241 1.44 -6.61 -15.05
N GLU A 242 0.81 -7.16 -14.01
CA GLU A 242 0.22 -8.50 -14.01
C GLU A 242 -0.90 -8.66 -15.06
N THR A 243 -0.78 -9.72 -15.87
CA THR A 243 -1.64 -10.05 -17.02
C THR A 243 -2.50 -11.31 -16.82
N GLY A 244 -2.19 -12.15 -15.83
CA GLY A 244 -2.91 -13.39 -15.52
C GLY A 244 -4.25 -13.20 -14.81
N ASN A 245 -4.66 -11.98 -14.47
CA ASN A 245 -5.83 -11.67 -13.64
C ASN A 245 -5.79 -12.31 -12.22
N SER A 246 -4.59 -12.48 -11.67
CA SER A 246 -4.35 -12.83 -10.27
C SER A 246 -3.80 -11.63 -9.46
N ALA A 247 -3.83 -11.74 -8.14
CA ALA A 247 -3.10 -10.89 -7.20
C ALA A 247 -2.02 -11.67 -6.41
N ASP A 248 -1.74 -12.93 -6.75
CA ASP A 248 -0.89 -13.82 -5.96
C ASP A 248 0.52 -13.26 -5.73
N GLN A 249 1.23 -12.86 -6.79
CA GLN A 249 2.56 -12.25 -6.67
C GLN A 249 2.56 -10.98 -5.79
N VAL A 250 1.47 -10.21 -5.82
CA VAL A 250 1.29 -8.99 -4.99
C VAL A 250 1.12 -9.39 -3.51
N LEU A 251 0.34 -10.43 -3.24
CA LEU A 251 0.14 -10.99 -1.90
C LEU A 251 1.41 -11.64 -1.34
N GLU A 252 2.12 -12.43 -2.14
CA GLU A 252 3.39 -13.06 -1.78
C GLU A 252 4.47 -12.01 -1.48
N THR A 253 4.58 -10.97 -2.33
CA THR A 253 5.50 -9.84 -2.09
C THR A 253 5.12 -9.08 -0.81
N PHE A 254 3.83 -8.87 -0.55
CA PHE A 254 3.39 -8.27 0.70
C PHE A 254 3.76 -9.12 1.93
N PHE A 255 3.55 -10.44 1.87
CA PHE A 255 3.93 -11.32 2.97
C PHE A 255 5.45 -11.41 3.15
N LYS A 256 6.25 -11.42 2.07
CA LYS A 256 7.72 -11.30 2.10
C LYS A 256 8.14 -10.06 2.92
N VAL A 257 7.57 -8.89 2.64
CA VAL A 257 7.86 -7.65 3.38
C VAL A 257 7.32 -7.66 4.82
N LYS A 258 6.14 -8.24 5.08
CA LYS A 258 5.59 -8.41 6.44
C LYS A 258 6.50 -9.29 7.30
N ASP A 259 6.93 -10.42 6.74
CA ASP A 259 7.74 -11.40 7.45
C ASP A 259 9.18 -10.87 7.64
N TRP A 260 9.70 -10.03 6.73
CA TRP A 260 10.91 -9.22 6.96
C TRP A 260 10.77 -8.21 8.11
N LYS A 261 9.64 -7.48 8.21
CA LYS A 261 9.39 -6.56 9.34
C LYS A 261 9.43 -7.32 10.67
N ARG A 262 8.88 -8.54 10.71
CA ARG A 262 8.93 -9.41 11.90
C ARG A 262 10.36 -9.86 12.22
N ALA A 263 11.15 -10.28 11.23
CA ALA A 263 12.55 -10.65 11.42
C ALA A 263 13.37 -9.48 12.00
N ALA A 264 13.25 -8.28 11.43
CA ALA A 264 13.92 -7.07 11.93
C ALA A 264 13.56 -6.70 13.38
N LEU A 265 12.36 -7.08 13.86
CA LEU A 265 11.92 -6.90 15.25
C LEU A 265 12.35 -8.01 16.22
N THR A 266 12.96 -9.09 15.72
CA THR A 266 13.36 -10.27 16.53
C THR A 266 14.85 -10.60 16.47
N GLU A 267 15.56 -10.16 15.42
CA GLU A 267 16.97 -10.50 15.17
C GLU A 267 17.96 -9.39 15.55
N GLN A 268 17.50 -8.17 15.88
CA GLN A 268 18.41 -7.04 16.17
C GLN A 268 18.52 -6.68 17.67
N PRO A 269 19.73 -6.34 18.17
CA PRO A 269 19.91 -5.60 19.43
C PRO A 269 19.36 -4.16 19.30
N PRO A 270 19.30 -3.33 20.36
CA PRO A 270 18.49 -2.10 20.39
C PRO A 270 19.08 -0.91 19.59
N GLY A 271 19.23 -1.08 18.28
CA GLY A 271 19.22 0.02 17.32
C GLY A 271 17.79 0.44 16.95
N PRO A 272 17.62 1.50 16.15
CA PRO A 272 16.30 1.93 15.68
C PRO A 272 15.68 0.88 14.74
N ALA A 273 14.74 0.09 15.27
CA ALA A 273 14.06 -0.97 14.53
C ALA A 273 13.36 -0.41 13.27
N MET A 274 13.65 -0.98 12.09
CA MET A 274 13.22 -0.44 10.79
C MET A 274 11.68 -0.29 10.68
N PRO A 275 11.11 0.94 10.69
CA PRO A 275 9.66 1.12 10.69
C PRO A 275 9.11 1.02 9.25
N ILE A 276 8.90 -0.21 8.77
CA ILE A 276 8.14 -0.41 7.53
C ILE A 276 6.65 -0.27 7.85
N GLY A 277 6.04 0.85 7.46
CA GLY A 277 4.60 1.06 7.54
C GLY A 277 3.86 0.21 6.51
N LEU A 278 3.17 -0.86 6.95
CA LEU A 278 2.44 -1.77 6.05
C LEU A 278 1.07 -1.23 5.62
N ARG A 279 0.50 -0.25 6.34
CA ARG A 279 -0.85 0.30 6.10
C ARG A 279 -1.06 0.84 4.67
N PRO A 280 -0.12 1.60 4.05
CA PRO A 280 -0.27 2.04 2.65
C PRO A 280 -0.32 0.86 1.67
N ALA A 281 0.50 -0.17 1.90
CA ALA A 281 0.53 -1.40 1.09
C ALA A 281 -0.76 -2.22 1.23
N MET A 282 -1.32 -2.33 2.44
CA MET A 282 -2.61 -3.00 2.69
C MET A 282 -3.76 -2.39 1.88
N PHE A 283 -3.85 -1.06 1.81
CA PHE A 283 -4.89 -0.38 1.02
C PHE A 283 -4.77 -0.63 -0.49
N GLU A 284 -3.54 -0.78 -1.00
CA GLU A 284 -3.30 -1.08 -2.42
C GLU A 284 -3.78 -2.49 -2.78
N ILE A 285 -3.39 -3.48 -1.97
CA ILE A 285 -3.84 -4.89 -2.10
C ILE A 285 -5.36 -4.97 -1.99
N PHE A 286 -5.95 -4.31 -0.99
CA PHE A 286 -7.40 -4.27 -0.79
C PHE A 286 -8.14 -3.75 -2.03
N ASN A 287 -7.65 -2.66 -2.64
CA ASN A 287 -8.21 -2.12 -3.88
C ASN A 287 -7.98 -3.04 -5.10
N ALA A 288 -6.86 -3.77 -5.16
CA ALA A 288 -6.59 -4.76 -6.18
C ALA A 288 -7.54 -5.97 -6.10
N LEU A 289 -7.70 -6.56 -4.92
CA LEU A 289 -8.58 -7.71 -4.68
C LEU A 289 -10.05 -7.37 -4.93
N THR A 290 -10.50 -6.20 -4.47
CA THR A 290 -11.90 -5.75 -4.56
C THR A 290 -12.17 -4.89 -5.80
N SER A 291 -11.31 -5.04 -6.82
CA SER A 291 -11.46 -4.41 -8.13
C SER A 291 -12.57 -5.06 -8.98
N GLY A 292 -12.85 -6.35 -8.74
CA GLY A 292 -13.63 -7.23 -9.61
C GLY A 292 -12.83 -7.85 -10.77
N VAL A 293 -11.54 -7.53 -10.91
CA VAL A 293 -10.68 -8.00 -12.02
C VAL A 293 -9.86 -9.24 -11.65
N LYS A 294 -9.46 -9.37 -10.37
CA LYS A 294 -8.47 -10.36 -9.91
C LYS A 294 -9.05 -11.74 -9.58
N ALA A 295 -9.94 -12.23 -10.44
CA ALA A 295 -10.73 -13.44 -10.24
C ALA A 295 -9.92 -14.75 -10.19
N ARG A 296 -8.64 -14.75 -10.59
CA ARG A 296 -7.75 -15.94 -10.55
C ARG A 296 -6.81 -15.97 -9.34
N THR A 297 -7.03 -15.10 -8.35
CA THR A 297 -6.26 -15.10 -7.09
C THR A 297 -6.50 -16.37 -6.27
N SER A 298 -5.44 -16.95 -5.73
CA SER A 298 -5.45 -18.11 -4.85
C SER A 298 -6.31 -17.85 -3.59
N PRO A 299 -7.35 -18.68 -3.33
CA PRO A 299 -8.16 -18.55 -2.12
C PRO A 299 -7.34 -18.64 -0.83
N ALA A 300 -6.26 -19.42 -0.81
CA ALA A 300 -5.40 -19.57 0.36
C ALA A 300 -4.61 -18.29 0.69
N LEU A 301 -4.13 -17.57 -0.34
CA LEU A 301 -3.48 -16.26 -0.16
C LEU A 301 -4.51 -15.18 0.20
N TYR A 302 -5.70 -15.23 -0.40
CA TYR A 302 -6.83 -14.36 -0.05
C TYR A 302 -7.23 -14.52 1.42
N ASP A 303 -7.46 -15.75 1.89
CA ASP A 303 -7.77 -16.07 3.29
C ASP A 303 -6.63 -15.66 4.24
N ARG A 304 -5.36 -15.79 3.84
CA ARG A 304 -4.21 -15.31 4.62
C ARG A 304 -4.22 -13.79 4.77
N PHE A 305 -4.63 -13.06 3.74
CA PHE A 305 -4.72 -11.59 3.76
C PHE A 305 -5.95 -11.09 4.53
N GLN A 306 -7.12 -11.69 4.31
CA GLN A 306 -8.35 -11.34 5.01
C GLN A 306 -8.23 -11.55 6.52
N ARG A 307 -7.62 -12.66 6.97
CA ARG A 307 -7.27 -12.88 8.38
C ARG A 307 -6.28 -11.85 8.91
N PHE A 308 -5.22 -11.55 8.17
CA PHE A 308 -4.26 -10.52 8.60
C PHE A 308 -4.91 -9.14 8.75
N CYS A 309 -5.85 -8.76 7.87
CA CYS A 309 -6.63 -7.54 8.04
C CYS A 309 -7.44 -7.59 9.35
N LEU A 310 -8.15 -8.69 9.64
CA LEU A 310 -8.85 -8.90 10.90
C LEU A 310 -7.92 -8.80 12.12
N ASP A 311 -6.72 -9.38 12.08
CA ASP A 311 -5.74 -9.28 13.17
C ASP A 311 -5.40 -7.81 13.47
N GLN A 312 -5.14 -6.99 12.44
CA GLN A 312 -4.82 -5.57 12.59
C GLN A 312 -6.00 -4.72 13.09
N ILE A 313 -7.24 -5.20 12.90
CA ILE A 313 -8.46 -4.56 13.40
C ILE A 313 -8.69 -4.93 14.87
N ILE A 314 -8.61 -6.22 15.20
CA ILE A 314 -8.90 -6.76 16.53
C ILE A 314 -7.86 -6.31 17.56
N LEU A 315 -6.59 -6.14 17.15
CA LEU A 315 -5.50 -5.67 18.01
C LEU A 315 -5.53 -4.15 18.33
N GLY A 316 -6.62 -3.45 18.04
CA GLY A 316 -6.93 -2.16 18.65
C GLY A 316 -6.38 -0.91 17.96
N HIS A 317 -5.83 -1.02 16.75
CA HIS A 317 -5.32 0.12 15.98
C HIS A 317 -6.42 1.04 15.40
N THR A 318 -7.70 0.78 15.67
CA THR A 318 -8.86 1.57 15.22
C THR A 318 -9.56 2.31 16.37
N ARG A 319 -8.90 3.33 16.91
CA ARG A 319 -9.37 4.09 18.08
C ARG A 319 -10.59 5.00 17.81
N ASN A 320 -10.94 5.29 16.56
CA ASN A 320 -12.07 6.16 16.22
C ASN A 320 -13.11 5.51 15.29
N GLY A 321 -14.35 6.01 15.35
CA GLY A 321 -15.49 5.45 14.61
C GLY A 321 -15.35 5.51 13.09
N LEU A 322 -14.69 6.55 12.55
CA LEU A 322 -14.45 6.68 11.12
C LEU A 322 -13.55 5.55 10.59
N GLN A 323 -12.45 5.25 11.30
CA GLN A 323 -11.57 4.12 10.99
C GLN A 323 -12.32 2.79 11.11
N ARG A 324 -13.20 2.63 12.12
CA ARG A 324 -14.03 1.43 12.29
C ARG A 324 -14.98 1.22 11.10
N ASN A 325 -15.63 2.27 10.61
CA ASN A 325 -16.52 2.18 9.45
C ASN A 325 -15.77 1.89 8.15
N GLN A 326 -14.62 2.53 7.90
CA GLN A 326 -13.74 2.21 6.77
C GLN A 326 -13.28 0.75 6.81
N VAL A 327 -13.01 0.21 8.00
CA VAL A 327 -12.65 -1.18 8.24
C VAL A 327 -13.82 -2.13 7.96
N SER A 328 -15.03 -1.84 8.46
CA SER A 328 -16.21 -2.68 8.19
C SER A 328 -16.52 -2.73 6.69
N LEU A 329 -16.42 -1.60 5.99
CA LEU A 329 -16.53 -1.55 4.52
C LEU A 329 -15.44 -2.38 3.82
N ALA A 330 -14.22 -2.38 4.35
CA ALA A 330 -13.13 -3.16 3.79
C ALA A 330 -13.34 -4.67 3.98
N MET A 331 -13.76 -5.10 5.17
CA MET A 331 -14.06 -6.52 5.42
C MET A 331 -15.27 -7.00 4.62
N ALA A 332 -16.32 -6.20 4.51
CA ALA A 332 -17.48 -6.49 3.68
C ALA A 332 -17.12 -6.60 2.18
N ARG A 333 -16.27 -5.70 1.67
CA ARG A 333 -15.76 -5.79 0.29
C ARG A 333 -14.86 -7.00 0.05
N LEU A 334 -14.07 -7.45 1.04
CA LEU A 334 -13.28 -8.68 0.93
C LEU A 334 -14.16 -9.93 0.92
N ALA A 335 -15.18 -10.01 1.78
CA ALA A 335 -16.16 -11.10 1.76
C ALA A 335 -16.86 -11.20 0.39
N LEU A 336 -17.34 -10.06 -0.13
CA LEU A 336 -18.07 -9.95 -1.39
C LEU A 336 -17.24 -10.33 -2.64
N HIS A 337 -15.92 -10.14 -2.58
CA HIS A 337 -14.98 -10.42 -3.69
C HIS A 337 -14.11 -11.66 -3.44
N HIS A 338 -14.44 -12.53 -2.49
CA HIS A 338 -13.66 -13.76 -2.25
C HIS A 338 -13.78 -14.75 -3.44
N PRO A 339 -12.65 -15.22 -4.02
CA PRO A 339 -12.59 -15.79 -5.38
C PRO A 339 -13.45 -17.05 -5.62
N THR A 340 -13.66 -17.88 -4.60
CA THR A 340 -14.43 -19.15 -4.70
C THR A 340 -15.64 -19.23 -3.76
N ARG A 341 -15.89 -18.19 -2.97
CA ARG A 341 -16.91 -18.16 -1.89
C ARG A 341 -17.34 -16.70 -1.62
N PRO A 342 -17.90 -15.97 -2.61
CA PRO A 342 -18.35 -14.60 -2.39
C PRO A 342 -19.49 -14.59 -1.35
N ASP A 343 -19.24 -13.97 -0.21
CA ASP A 343 -20.18 -13.82 0.89
C ASP A 343 -20.74 -12.38 0.91
N VAL A 344 -22.05 -12.28 1.10
CA VAL A 344 -22.85 -11.07 0.88
C VAL A 344 -23.51 -10.56 2.16
N ASP A 345 -23.65 -11.39 3.19
CA ASP A 345 -24.28 -10.98 4.45
C ASP A 345 -23.48 -9.88 5.17
N PRO A 346 -22.13 -9.92 5.24
CA PRO A 346 -21.33 -8.80 5.73
C PRO A 346 -21.52 -7.49 4.93
N ALA A 347 -21.90 -7.58 3.65
CA ALA A 347 -22.19 -6.42 2.82
C ALA A 347 -23.59 -5.86 3.07
N ILE A 348 -24.60 -6.73 3.20
CA ILE A 348 -25.96 -6.33 3.63
C ILE A 348 -25.91 -5.67 5.01
N ASP A 349 -25.21 -6.26 5.98
CA ASP A 349 -25.14 -5.73 7.35
C ASP A 349 -24.38 -4.40 7.43
N TYR A 350 -23.35 -4.21 6.61
CA TYR A 350 -22.72 -2.89 6.46
C TYR A 350 -23.72 -1.85 5.92
N ILE A 351 -24.52 -2.19 4.89
CA ILE A 351 -25.53 -1.27 4.33
C ILE A 351 -26.63 -0.98 5.37
N ARG A 352 -27.08 -1.98 6.14
CA ARG A 352 -28.02 -1.79 7.26
C ARG A 352 -27.48 -0.81 8.30
N HIS A 353 -26.22 -0.98 8.71
CA HIS A 353 -25.56 -0.09 9.67
C HIS A 353 -25.40 1.33 9.12
N LEU A 354 -25.02 1.46 7.84
CA LEU A 354 -24.86 2.75 7.15
C LEU A 354 -26.17 3.56 7.15
N LEU A 355 -27.30 2.92 6.85
CA LEU A 355 -28.64 3.53 6.86
C LEU A 355 -29.13 3.93 8.27
N GLN A 356 -28.63 3.26 9.32
CA GLN A 356 -29.02 3.53 10.72
C GLN A 356 -28.17 4.65 11.35
N SER A 357 -26.97 4.89 10.82
CA SER A 357 -25.97 5.82 11.37
C SER A 357 -26.19 7.27 10.91
N LYS A 358 -27.22 7.94 11.43
CA LYS A 358 -27.67 9.29 10.98
C LYS A 358 -26.55 10.32 10.74
N ASP A 359 -25.62 10.52 11.68
CA ASP A 359 -24.64 11.61 11.58
C ASP A 359 -23.34 11.18 10.86
N ALA A 360 -22.83 9.97 11.16
CA ALA A 360 -21.57 9.47 10.60
C ALA A 360 -21.74 8.69 9.27
N GLY A 361 -22.97 8.34 8.91
CA GLY A 361 -23.32 7.69 7.66
C GLY A 361 -23.24 8.67 6.51
N ASP A 362 -24.05 9.73 6.55
CA ASP A 362 -24.12 10.77 5.51
C ASP A 362 -22.75 11.37 5.18
N ALA A 363 -21.98 11.79 6.18
CA ALA A 363 -20.65 12.37 5.97
C ALA A 363 -19.69 11.41 5.23
N LEU A 364 -19.76 10.11 5.52
CA LEU A 364 -18.96 9.07 4.86
C LEU A 364 -19.51 8.73 3.46
N VAL A 365 -20.84 8.70 3.31
CA VAL A 365 -21.52 8.50 2.01
C VAL A 365 -21.15 9.62 1.04
N TRP A 366 -21.24 10.90 1.45
CA TRP A 366 -20.89 12.03 0.58
C TRP A 366 -19.38 12.11 0.29
N ALA A 367 -18.51 11.78 1.26
CA ALA A 367 -17.07 11.73 1.04
C ALA A 367 -16.64 10.60 0.07
N MET A 368 -17.36 9.47 0.07
CA MET A 368 -17.00 8.25 -0.68
C MET A 368 -18.06 7.82 -1.71
N GLU A 369 -18.91 8.73 -2.17
CA GLU A 369 -20.16 8.47 -2.91
C GLU A 369 -19.99 7.43 -4.04
N HIS A 370 -19.01 7.60 -4.92
CA HIS A 370 -18.75 6.66 -6.01
C HIS A 370 -18.35 5.25 -5.53
N VAL A 371 -17.58 5.16 -4.44
CA VAL A 371 -17.17 3.87 -3.85
C VAL A 371 -18.38 3.18 -3.22
N THR A 372 -19.24 3.93 -2.51
CA THR A 372 -20.48 3.41 -1.92
C THR A 372 -21.46 2.97 -3.00
N LYS A 373 -21.70 3.79 -4.03
CA LYS A 373 -22.53 3.42 -5.19
C LYS A 373 -22.02 2.15 -5.88
N LYS A 374 -20.71 2.05 -6.14
CA LYS A 374 -20.09 0.84 -6.72
C LYS A 374 -20.25 -0.38 -5.80
N PHE A 375 -20.06 -0.23 -4.49
CA PHE A 375 -20.17 -1.33 -3.53
C PHE A 375 -21.59 -1.91 -3.45
N ILE A 376 -22.61 -1.05 -3.45
CA ILE A 376 -24.01 -1.50 -3.46
C ILE A 376 -24.38 -2.13 -4.82
N GLU A 377 -23.88 -1.58 -5.94
CA GLU A 377 -23.98 -2.18 -7.28
C GLU A 377 -23.34 -3.58 -7.36
N GLU A 378 -22.21 -3.80 -6.69
CA GLU A 378 -21.56 -5.11 -6.59
C GLU A 378 -22.30 -6.07 -5.63
N THR A 379 -22.88 -5.54 -4.54
CA THR A 379 -23.68 -6.32 -3.59
C THR A 379 -24.91 -6.91 -4.27
N HIS A 380 -25.69 -6.08 -4.99
CA HIS A 380 -26.83 -6.53 -5.78
C HIS A 380 -26.44 -7.64 -6.78
N ARG A 381 -25.33 -7.48 -7.50
CA ARG A 381 -24.81 -8.47 -8.47
C ARG A 381 -24.42 -9.81 -7.87
N VAL A 382 -24.14 -9.89 -6.57
CA VAL A 382 -23.88 -11.16 -5.89
C VAL A 382 -25.21 -11.78 -5.42
N LEU A 383 -26.16 -10.97 -4.93
CA LEU A 383 -27.51 -11.43 -4.58
C LEU A 383 -28.27 -12.01 -5.78
N GLU A 384 -28.17 -11.37 -6.95
CA GLU A 384 -28.73 -11.89 -8.21
C GLU A 384 -28.17 -13.28 -8.55
N ARG A 385 -26.84 -13.47 -8.41
CA ARG A 385 -26.17 -14.75 -8.65
C ARG A 385 -26.51 -15.82 -7.60
N GLN A 386 -26.75 -15.42 -6.36
CA GLN A 386 -27.20 -16.28 -5.26
C GLN A 386 -28.73 -16.47 -5.24
N GLN A 387 -29.47 -15.89 -6.19
CA GLN A 387 -30.95 -15.96 -6.29
C GLN A 387 -31.69 -15.39 -5.06
N ARG A 388 -31.04 -14.51 -4.28
CA ARG A 388 -31.60 -13.89 -3.05
C ARG A 388 -32.53 -12.71 -3.35
N GLN A 389 -33.60 -12.98 -4.09
CA GLN A 389 -34.46 -11.94 -4.69
C GLN A 389 -35.07 -10.95 -3.68
N ALA A 390 -35.40 -11.38 -2.46
CA ALA A 390 -35.91 -10.50 -1.41
C ALA A 390 -34.86 -9.46 -0.98
N ASP A 391 -33.60 -9.89 -0.82
CA ASP A 391 -32.48 -9.00 -0.51
C ASP A 391 -32.15 -8.08 -1.70
N CYS A 392 -32.26 -8.55 -2.95
CA CYS A 392 -32.11 -7.68 -4.14
C CYS A 392 -33.06 -6.48 -4.07
N VAL A 393 -34.36 -6.73 -3.84
CA VAL A 393 -35.39 -5.68 -3.75
C VAL A 393 -35.16 -4.75 -2.56
N TRP A 394 -34.63 -5.27 -1.44
CA TRP A 394 -34.21 -4.42 -0.32
C TRP A 394 -33.01 -3.55 -0.67
N VAL A 395 -32.00 -4.09 -1.37
CA VAL A 395 -30.81 -3.36 -1.83
C VAL A 395 -31.15 -2.27 -2.85
N GLU A 396 -32.08 -2.52 -3.79
CA GLU A 396 -32.54 -1.48 -4.72
C GLU A 396 -33.18 -0.29 -3.99
N ARG A 397 -34.05 -0.57 -3.00
CA ARG A 397 -34.69 0.47 -2.17
C ARG A 397 -33.69 1.20 -1.27
N ALA A 398 -32.71 0.50 -0.72
CA ALA A 398 -31.63 1.10 0.06
C ALA A 398 -30.79 2.06 -0.79
N PHE A 399 -30.47 1.70 -2.03
CA PHE A 399 -29.74 2.56 -2.95
C PHE A 399 -30.54 3.81 -3.33
N GLU A 400 -31.82 3.64 -3.66
CA GLU A 400 -32.72 4.75 -4.01
C GLU A 400 -32.93 5.72 -2.84
N SER A 401 -33.10 5.20 -1.62
CA SER A 401 -33.25 6.00 -0.40
C SER A 401 -32.01 6.81 0.00
N VAL A 402 -30.82 6.44 -0.48
CA VAL A 402 -29.55 7.13 -0.16
C VAL A 402 -29.14 8.10 -1.27
N PHE A 403 -29.45 7.79 -2.53
CA PHE A 403 -28.94 8.54 -3.68
C PHE A 403 -30.01 9.22 -4.54
N GLY A 404 -31.31 9.06 -4.24
CA GLY A 404 -32.41 9.69 -4.98
C GLY A 404 -32.55 9.21 -6.43
N GLN A 405 -31.89 8.10 -6.80
CA GLN A 405 -31.89 7.52 -8.15
C GLN A 405 -31.92 5.99 -8.08
N THR A 406 -32.54 5.33 -9.06
CA THR A 406 -32.57 3.86 -9.09
C THR A 406 -31.21 3.27 -9.44
N LEU A 407 -30.92 2.08 -8.91
CA LEU A 407 -29.71 1.33 -9.23
C LEU A 407 -29.61 0.99 -10.73
N LYS A 408 -30.76 0.77 -11.38
CA LYS A 408 -30.88 0.52 -12.82
C LYS A 408 -30.43 1.72 -13.67
N ALA A 409 -30.78 2.96 -13.28
CA ALA A 409 -30.34 4.16 -13.96
C ALA A 409 -28.81 4.35 -13.86
N PHE A 410 -28.24 4.22 -12.65
CA PHE A 410 -26.79 4.25 -12.44
C PHE A 410 -26.04 3.20 -13.29
N GLY A 411 -26.61 1.99 -13.38
CA GLY A 411 -26.08 0.92 -14.23
C GLY A 411 -26.12 1.20 -15.74
N GLN A 412 -26.94 2.14 -16.21
CA GLN A 412 -26.98 2.59 -17.61
C GLN A 412 -25.98 3.72 -17.89
N GLU A 413 -25.86 4.71 -17.00
CA GLU A 413 -24.85 5.79 -17.09
C GLU A 413 -23.42 5.23 -17.26
N ARG A 414 -23.08 4.19 -16.47
CA ARG A 414 -21.79 3.50 -16.55
C ARG A 414 -21.55 2.70 -17.83
N ARG A 415 -22.59 2.42 -18.62
CA ARG A 415 -22.49 1.76 -19.95
C ARG A 415 -22.40 2.78 -21.08
N GLN A 416 -23.04 3.94 -20.93
CA GLN A 416 -22.95 5.04 -21.90
C GLN A 416 -21.62 5.80 -21.80
N THR A 417 -20.99 5.79 -20.63
CA THR A 417 -19.61 6.26 -20.46
C THR A 417 -18.65 5.33 -21.23
N PRO A 418 -17.97 5.79 -22.31
CA PRO A 418 -17.12 4.91 -23.10
C PRO A 418 -15.92 4.44 -22.27
N ARG A 419 -15.74 3.12 -22.19
CA ARG A 419 -14.48 2.54 -21.73
C ARG A 419 -13.41 2.90 -22.75
N ARG A 420 -12.44 3.71 -22.32
CA ARG A 420 -11.13 3.77 -22.98
C ARG A 420 -10.32 2.64 -22.37
N ASP A 421 -10.12 1.60 -23.17
CA ASP A 421 -9.28 0.44 -22.83
C ASP A 421 -7.78 0.82 -22.77
#